data_AF-A0A7C0XEW6-F1
#
_entry.id   AF-A0A7C0XEW6-F1
#
_cell.length_a   1.000
_cell.length_b   1.000
_cell.length_c   1.000
_cell.angle_alpha   90.00
_cell.angle_beta   90.00
_cell.angle_gamma   90.00
#
_symmetry.space_group_name_H-M   'P 1'
#
loop_
_entity.id
_entity.type
_entity.pdbx_description
1 polymer ?
#
loop_
_entity_poly.entity_id
_entity_poly.type
_entity_poly.pdbx_seq_one_letter_code
_entity_poly.pdbx_strand_id
1 'polypeptide(L)'
;MGFFCTSPQKGSIQSPGNTECPSDKILNHREELDRYNNHQVHSTTGEIPRIRFERALTEGNSLLRPLSLPKPYTSLDDVFCLREQRRVNSYSRISLFSHEIQVPNTPLHKLVDIHMIPDQEKSTMNIRIWWNDALVHTLDLPLDGFRVHF
;
A
#
# COMPACT_ATOMS: atom_id res chain seq x y z
N MET A 1 -51.35 -63.69 -19.43
CA MET A 1 -51.35 -62.21 -19.56
C MET A 1 -49.95 -61.71 -19.25
N GLY A 2 -49.17 -61.36 -20.27
CA GLY A 2 -47.77 -60.96 -20.13
C GLY A 2 -47.62 -59.48 -19.77
N PHE A 3 -46.73 -59.19 -18.83
CA PHE A 3 -46.33 -57.85 -18.44
C PHE A 3 -45.43 -57.24 -19.53
N PHE A 4 -45.86 -56.13 -20.12
CA PHE A 4 -45.02 -55.31 -20.99
C PHE A 4 -44.09 -54.46 -20.14
N CYS A 5 -42.79 -54.74 -20.20
CA CYS A 5 -41.72 -53.84 -19.78
C CYS A 5 -41.64 -52.67 -20.79
N THR A 6 -41.93 -51.45 -20.36
CA THR A 6 -41.50 -50.24 -21.07
C THR A 6 -40.29 -49.66 -20.35
N SER A 7 -39.18 -49.57 -21.08
CA SER A 7 -37.90 -49.05 -20.59
C SER A 7 -38.01 -47.57 -20.18
N PRO A 8 -37.36 -47.14 -19.08
CA PRO A 8 -37.31 -45.74 -18.72
C PRO A 8 -36.38 -44.99 -19.69
N GLN A 9 -36.84 -43.86 -20.22
CA GLN A 9 -36.00 -42.94 -20.98
C GLN A 9 -34.88 -42.42 -20.07
N LYS A 10 -33.63 -42.52 -20.55
CA LYS A 10 -32.45 -41.91 -19.93
C LYS A 10 -32.61 -40.38 -19.97
N GLY A 11 -33.18 -39.81 -18.91
CA GLY A 11 -32.96 -38.41 -18.57
C GLY A 11 -31.52 -38.27 -18.12
N SER A 12 -30.70 -37.56 -18.89
CA SER A 12 -29.36 -37.18 -18.48
C SER A 12 -29.47 -36.32 -17.23
N ILE A 13 -29.00 -36.86 -16.10
CA ILE A 13 -28.71 -36.06 -14.92
C ILE A 13 -27.55 -35.17 -15.32
N GLN A 14 -27.84 -33.92 -15.66
CA GLN A 14 -26.80 -32.89 -15.65
C GLN A 14 -26.30 -32.80 -14.22
N SER A 15 -25.04 -33.19 -14.04
CA SER A 15 -24.27 -32.96 -12.82
C SER A 15 -24.53 -31.52 -12.36
N PRO A 16 -24.79 -31.27 -11.06
CA PRO A 16 -24.83 -29.91 -10.56
C PRO A 16 -23.49 -29.28 -10.96
N GLY A 17 -23.58 -28.28 -11.84
CA GLY A 17 -22.42 -27.56 -12.34
C GLY A 17 -21.57 -27.16 -11.15
N ASN A 18 -20.26 -27.35 -11.29
CA ASN A 18 -19.26 -26.86 -10.36
C ASN A 18 -19.70 -25.49 -9.88
N THR A 19 -20.20 -25.41 -8.64
CA THR A 19 -20.34 -24.13 -7.98
C THR A 19 -18.91 -23.75 -7.65
N GLU A 20 -18.24 -23.17 -8.66
CA GLU A 20 -17.09 -22.34 -8.43
C GLU A 20 -17.50 -21.40 -7.31
N CYS A 21 -16.89 -21.56 -6.14
CA CYS A 21 -16.96 -20.55 -5.10
C CYS A 21 -16.60 -19.24 -5.79
N PRO A 22 -17.49 -18.23 -5.84
CA PRO A 22 -17.18 -17.02 -6.58
C PRO A 22 -15.99 -16.38 -5.89
N SER A 23 -14.82 -16.47 -6.53
CA SER A 23 -13.69 -15.57 -6.25
C SER A 23 -14.04 -14.11 -6.59
N ASP A 24 -15.25 -13.89 -7.13
CA ASP A 24 -15.76 -12.64 -7.70
C ASP A 24 -16.44 -11.72 -6.69
N LYS A 25 -16.14 -11.85 -5.40
CA LYS A 25 -16.58 -10.89 -4.37
C LYS A 25 -15.40 -10.22 -3.67
N ILE A 26 -14.46 -9.68 -4.45
CA ILE A 26 -13.76 -8.49 -3.98
C ILE A 26 -14.78 -7.37 -4.08
N LEU A 27 -15.57 -7.19 -3.03
CA LEU A 27 -16.48 -6.07 -2.87
C LEU A 27 -15.71 -4.80 -3.21
N ASN A 28 -16.21 -4.00 -4.16
CA ASN A 28 -15.52 -2.82 -4.68
C ASN A 28 -15.05 -1.98 -3.49
N HIS A 29 -13.74 -1.87 -3.28
CA HIS A 29 -13.15 -1.38 -2.02
C HIS A 29 -13.74 -0.03 -1.59
N ARG A 30 -14.07 0.83 -2.56
CA ARG A 30 -14.69 2.13 -2.34
C ARG A 30 -16.12 2.03 -1.81
N GLU A 31 -16.92 1.12 -2.35
CA GLU A 31 -18.30 0.90 -1.91
C GLU A 31 -18.34 0.33 -0.50
N GLU A 32 -17.43 -0.59 -0.16
CA GLU A 32 -17.36 -1.14 1.18
C GLU A 32 -16.88 -0.11 2.21
N LEU A 33 -15.90 0.72 1.85
CA LEU A 33 -15.47 1.85 2.69
C LEU A 33 -16.61 2.84 2.93
N ASP A 34 -17.38 3.17 1.90
CA ASP A 34 -18.51 4.10 2.01
C ASP A 34 -19.65 3.51 2.84
N ARG A 35 -20.01 2.24 2.60
CA ARG A 35 -21.02 1.52 3.39
C ARG A 35 -20.64 1.49 4.87
N TYR A 36 -19.42 1.11 5.20
CA TYR A 36 -18.97 0.99 6.58
C TYR A 36 -18.86 2.36 7.27
N ASN A 37 -18.16 3.32 6.66
CA ASN A 37 -17.88 4.59 7.31
C ASN A 37 -19.11 5.53 7.38
N ASN A 38 -19.99 5.49 6.37
CA ASN A 38 -21.04 6.49 6.18
C ASN A 38 -22.47 5.98 6.39
N HIS A 39 -22.72 4.67 6.34
CA HIS A 39 -24.07 4.12 6.39
C HIS A 39 -24.29 3.10 7.52
N GLN A 40 -23.27 2.32 7.86
CA GLN A 40 -23.40 1.26 8.85
C GLN A 40 -23.51 1.82 10.26
N VAL A 41 -24.60 1.46 10.95
CA VAL A 41 -24.78 1.72 12.37
C VAL A 41 -24.13 0.57 13.15
N HIS A 42 -23.18 0.91 14.02
CA HIS A 42 -22.47 -0.09 14.81
C HIS A 42 -23.33 -0.56 15.99
N SER A 43 -23.42 -1.87 16.21
CA SER A 43 -24.21 -2.45 17.31
C SER A 43 -23.74 -2.01 18.69
N THR A 44 -22.43 -1.82 18.89
CA THR A 44 -21.87 -1.41 20.18
C THR A 44 -22.11 0.07 20.50
N THR A 45 -22.07 0.94 19.49
CA THR A 45 -22.10 2.40 19.70
C THR A 45 -23.42 3.03 19.29
N GLY A 46 -24.26 2.32 18.53
CA GLY A 46 -25.53 2.84 17.99
C GLY A 46 -25.38 3.97 16.98
N GLU A 47 -24.17 4.23 16.52
CA GLU A 47 -23.80 5.41 15.72
C GLU A 47 -23.06 5.00 14.44
N ILE A 48 -23.09 5.90 13.46
CA ILE A 48 -22.31 5.79 12.24
C ILE A 48 -20.86 6.24 12.51
N PRO A 49 -19.84 5.47 12.09
CA PRO A 49 -18.43 5.75 12.40
C PRO A 49 -17.98 7.17 12.07
N ARG A 50 -18.31 7.68 10.86
CA ARG A 50 -17.90 9.03 10.45
C ARG A 50 -18.46 10.11 11.38
N ILE A 51 -19.75 10.05 11.69
CA ILE A 51 -20.42 11.04 12.56
C ILE A 51 -19.82 11.00 13.96
N ARG A 52 -19.61 9.80 14.50
CA ARG A 52 -18.98 9.62 15.82
C ARG A 52 -17.57 10.21 15.86
N PHE A 53 -16.80 10.01 14.80
CA PHE A 53 -15.45 10.54 14.69
C PHE A 53 -15.43 12.08 14.60
N GLU A 54 -16.27 12.67 13.75
CA GLU A 54 -16.42 14.13 13.62
C GLU A 54 -16.84 14.77 14.95
N ARG A 55 -17.76 14.14 15.68
CA ARG A 55 -18.16 14.59 17.02
C ARG A 55 -17.01 14.53 18.02
N ALA A 56 -16.27 13.42 18.06
CA ALA A 56 -15.12 13.27 18.95
C ALA A 56 -14.02 14.31 18.67
N LEU A 57 -13.81 14.69 17.41
CA LEU A 57 -12.89 15.78 17.05
C LEU A 57 -13.41 17.15 17.52
N THR A 58 -14.69 17.43 17.31
CA THR A 58 -15.31 18.72 17.67
C THR A 58 -15.39 18.92 19.19
N GLU A 59 -15.68 17.86 19.93
CA GLU A 59 -15.77 17.88 21.40
C GLU A 59 -14.40 17.78 22.09
N GLY A 60 -13.31 17.57 21.34
CA GLY A 60 -11.97 17.35 21.90
C GLY A 60 -11.80 15.99 22.59
N ASN A 61 -12.78 15.09 22.45
CA ASN A 61 -12.81 13.74 23.02
C ASN A 61 -12.00 12.73 22.18
N SER A 62 -10.95 13.18 21.50
CA SER A 62 -10.08 12.33 20.68
C SER A 62 -8.72 12.12 21.35
N LEU A 63 -8.25 10.88 21.42
CA LEU A 63 -6.90 10.54 21.90
C LEU A 63 -5.84 10.72 20.79
N LEU A 64 -6.23 11.24 19.62
CA LEU A 64 -5.34 11.45 18.50
C LEU A 64 -4.47 12.67 18.78
N ARG A 65 -3.15 12.48 18.68
CA ARG A 65 -2.20 13.59 18.75
C ARG A 65 -2.09 14.23 17.36
N PRO A 66 -1.94 15.57 17.26
CA PRO A 66 -1.58 16.22 16.02
C PRO A 66 -0.34 15.53 15.41
N LEU A 67 -0.38 15.29 14.11
CA LEU A 67 0.73 14.67 13.41
C LEU A 67 1.94 15.61 13.44
N SER A 68 2.95 15.23 14.22
CA SER A 68 4.22 15.95 14.29
C SER A 68 5.30 15.13 13.58
N LEU A 69 5.99 15.75 12.63
CA LEU A 69 7.16 15.12 12.01
C LEU A 69 8.26 14.92 13.06
N PRO A 70 8.79 13.70 13.23
CA PRO A 70 9.93 13.51 14.09
C PRO A 70 11.15 14.16 13.44
N LYS A 71 11.90 14.95 14.21
CA LYS A 71 13.22 15.41 13.78
C LYS A 71 14.09 14.18 13.46
N PRO A 72 14.85 14.17 12.37
CA PRO A 72 15.23 15.32 11.52
C PRO A 72 14.38 15.51 10.26
N TYR A 73 13.31 14.75 10.08
CA TYR A 73 12.61 14.68 8.81
C TYR A 73 11.90 15.99 8.45
N THR A 74 11.86 16.28 7.15
CA THR A 74 11.33 17.54 6.61
C THR A 74 10.01 17.35 5.90
N SER A 75 9.74 16.17 5.34
CA SER A 75 8.43 15.85 4.75
C SER A 75 7.84 14.56 5.33
N LEU A 76 6.52 14.38 5.12
CA LEU A 76 5.82 13.14 5.47
C LEU A 76 6.34 11.94 4.66
N ASP A 77 6.88 12.20 3.47
CA ASP A 77 7.45 11.17 2.60
C ASP A 77 8.65 10.49 3.28
N ASP A 78 9.43 11.22 4.09
CA ASP A 78 10.53 10.64 4.86
C ASP A 78 10.05 9.68 5.98
N VAL A 79 8.80 9.84 6.41
CA VAL A 79 8.15 8.93 7.37
C VAL A 79 7.54 7.73 6.63
N PHE A 80 6.83 8.00 5.53
CA PHE A 80 6.14 6.99 4.72
C PHE A 80 6.92 6.68 3.43
N CYS A 81 8.10 6.10 3.60
CA CYS A 81 8.95 5.65 2.49
C CYS A 81 9.41 4.21 2.66
N LEU A 82 9.83 3.61 1.54
CA LEU A 82 10.66 2.42 1.58
C LEU A 82 12.09 2.86 1.93
N ARG A 83 12.71 2.15 2.89
CA ARG A 83 14.04 2.50 3.42
C ARG A 83 15.05 1.46 3.01
N GLU A 84 16.21 1.92 2.57
CA GLU A 84 17.35 1.10 2.18
C GLU A 84 18.65 1.80 2.62
N GLN A 85 19.69 1.04 2.96
CA GLN A 85 21.01 1.60 3.27
C GLN A 85 22.03 1.20 2.21
N ARG A 86 22.84 2.15 1.74
CA ARG A 86 23.93 1.87 0.80
C ARG A 86 25.22 2.55 1.22
N ARG A 87 26.33 1.89 0.88
CA ARG A 87 27.68 2.43 1.12
C ARG A 87 28.11 3.27 -0.08
N VAL A 88 28.54 4.50 0.20
CA VAL A 88 29.15 5.39 -0.79
C VAL A 88 30.50 4.82 -1.22
N ASN A 89 30.74 4.72 -2.53
CA ASN A 89 32.01 4.24 -3.07
C ASN A 89 33.09 5.35 -3.06
N SER A 90 34.30 5.05 -3.55
CA SER A 90 35.42 6.02 -3.60
C SER A 90 35.19 7.19 -4.55
N TYR A 91 34.18 7.10 -5.43
CA TYR A 91 33.80 8.14 -6.39
C TYR A 91 32.59 8.95 -5.93
N SER A 92 32.23 8.89 -4.64
CA SER A 92 31.04 9.52 -4.07
C SER A 92 29.72 9.08 -4.72
N ARG A 93 29.65 7.83 -5.22
CA ARG A 93 28.44 7.24 -5.81
C ARG A 93 27.87 6.12 -4.97
N ILE A 94 26.58 5.89 -5.12
CA ILE A 94 25.88 4.70 -4.66
C ILE A 94 25.31 3.96 -5.86
N SER A 95 25.26 2.63 -5.77
CA SER A 95 24.53 1.79 -6.71
C SER A 95 23.23 1.36 -6.06
N LEU A 96 22.11 1.68 -6.72
CA LEU A 96 20.75 1.35 -6.30
C LEU A 96 20.02 0.74 -7.48
N PHE A 97 19.69 -0.55 -7.40
CA PHE A 97 19.22 -1.36 -8.54
C PHE A 97 20.16 -1.20 -9.75
N SER A 98 19.64 -0.79 -10.91
CA SER A 98 20.39 -0.53 -12.14
C SER A 98 20.92 0.91 -12.25
N HIS A 99 20.77 1.73 -11.22
CA HIS A 99 21.13 3.15 -11.24
C HIS A 99 22.38 3.44 -10.42
N GLU A 100 23.31 4.20 -11.00
CA GLU A 100 24.39 4.85 -10.27
C GLU A 100 24.00 6.29 -9.96
N ILE A 101 23.98 6.64 -8.68
CA ILE A 101 23.57 7.96 -8.21
C ILE A 101 24.77 8.62 -7.53
N GLN A 102 25.06 9.85 -7.94
CA GLN A 102 26.06 10.68 -7.28
C GLN A 102 25.51 11.23 -5.97
N VAL A 103 26.27 11.10 -4.89
CA VAL A 103 25.91 11.59 -3.55
C VAL A 103 26.87 12.71 -3.19
N PRO A 104 26.51 13.98 -3.45
CA PRO A 104 27.35 15.11 -3.07
C PRO A 104 27.50 15.19 -1.53
N ASN A 105 28.50 15.93 -1.04
CA ASN A 105 28.63 16.31 0.37
C ASN A 105 28.64 15.16 1.40
N THR A 106 28.96 13.94 0.99
CA THR A 106 29.04 12.78 1.88
C THR A 106 30.46 12.21 1.93
N PRO A 107 30.98 11.87 3.12
CA PRO A 107 32.26 11.18 3.23
C PRO A 107 32.27 9.84 2.48
N LEU A 108 33.39 9.55 1.82
CA LEU A 108 33.61 8.29 1.12
C LEU A 108 33.48 7.09 2.08
N HIS A 109 33.01 5.96 1.55
CA HIS A 109 32.92 4.69 2.28
C HIS A 109 32.02 4.71 3.52
N LYS A 110 31.14 5.69 3.66
CA LYS A 110 30.11 5.72 4.70
C LYS A 110 28.78 5.18 4.19
N LEU A 111 27.95 4.73 5.12
CA LEU A 111 26.57 4.34 4.85
C LEU A 111 25.71 5.61 4.79
N VAL A 112 24.80 5.64 3.83
CA VAL A 112 23.74 6.64 3.69
C VAL A 112 22.39 5.95 3.73
N ASP A 113 21.41 6.64 4.29
CA ASP A 113 20.02 6.21 4.30
C ASP A 113 19.33 6.71 3.04
N ILE A 114 18.63 5.81 2.36
CA ILE A 114 17.90 6.09 1.13
C ILE A 114 16.43 5.89 1.41
N HIS A 115 15.66 6.96 1.24
CA HIS A 115 14.21 6.92 1.27
C HIS A 115 13.70 6.92 -0.17
N MET A 116 12.89 5.91 -0.50
CA MET A 116 12.31 5.69 -1.82
C MET A 116 10.79 5.81 -1.72
N ILE A 117 10.21 6.72 -2.50
CA ILE A 117 8.77 7.01 -2.51
C ILE A 117 8.24 6.83 -3.93
N PRO A 118 7.47 5.76 -4.20
CA PRO A 118 6.91 5.52 -5.51
C PRO A 118 5.71 6.45 -5.78
N ASP A 119 5.78 7.22 -6.86
CA ASP A 119 4.67 7.99 -7.42
C ASP A 119 4.14 7.25 -8.66
N GLN A 120 3.02 6.55 -8.48
CA GLN A 120 2.39 5.76 -9.54
C GLN A 120 1.76 6.64 -10.63
N GLU A 121 1.31 7.85 -10.29
CA GLU A 121 0.67 8.74 -11.25
C GLU A 121 1.70 9.32 -12.22
N LYS A 122 2.87 9.70 -11.70
CA LYS A 122 3.99 10.22 -12.51
C LYS A 122 4.90 9.13 -13.08
N SER A 123 4.72 7.88 -12.67
CA SER A 123 5.60 6.75 -13.01
C SER A 123 7.07 7.02 -12.63
N THR A 124 7.28 7.61 -11.45
CA THR A 124 8.60 7.98 -10.93
C THR A 124 8.81 7.47 -9.50
N MET A 125 10.04 7.15 -9.16
CA MET A 125 10.51 6.91 -7.81
C MET A 125 11.23 8.17 -7.31
N ASN A 126 10.63 8.87 -6.34
CA ASN A 126 11.31 9.96 -5.64
C ASN A 126 12.29 9.36 -4.65
N ILE A 127 13.56 9.77 -4.75
CA ILE A 127 14.65 9.27 -3.93
C ILE A 127 15.20 10.44 -3.12
N ARG A 128 15.24 10.25 -1.81
CA ARG A 128 15.77 11.22 -0.84
C ARG A 128 16.90 10.54 -0.07
N ILE A 129 18.09 11.10 -0.15
CA ILE A 129 19.30 10.55 0.44
C ILE A 129 19.65 11.35 1.69
N TRP A 130 19.72 10.64 2.80
CA TRP A 130 19.99 11.18 4.12
C TRP A 130 21.35 10.70 4.63
N TRP A 131 22.05 11.61 5.30
CA TRP A 131 23.29 11.32 6.00
C TRP A 131 23.38 12.19 7.25
N ASN A 132 23.69 11.58 8.39
CA ASN A 132 23.89 12.25 9.68
C ASN A 132 22.76 13.27 9.99
N ASP A 133 21.52 12.80 9.93
CA ASP A 133 20.32 13.59 10.20
C ASP A 133 20.11 14.80 9.28
N ALA A 134 20.76 14.83 8.12
CA ALA A 134 20.58 15.85 7.10
C ALA A 134 20.19 15.24 5.75
N LEU A 135 19.25 15.89 5.06
CA LEU A 135 18.94 15.59 3.67
C LEU A 135 20.07 16.13 2.80
N VAL A 136 20.75 15.24 2.08
CA VAL A 136 21.93 15.59 1.30
C VAL A 136 21.62 15.72 -0.17
N HIS A 137 20.73 14.87 -0.68
CA HIS A 137 20.37 14.88 -2.09
C HIS A 137 18.95 14.35 -2.31
N THR A 138 18.29 14.88 -3.34
CA THR A 138 16.98 14.45 -3.79
C THR A 138 16.98 14.35 -5.29
N LEU A 139 16.39 13.28 -5.84
CA LEU A 139 16.26 13.06 -7.26
C LEU A 139 15.02 12.22 -7.58
N ASP A 140 14.54 12.31 -8.81
CA ASP A 140 13.47 11.46 -9.33
C ASP A 140 14.04 10.53 -10.40
N LEU A 141 13.80 9.22 -10.24
CA LEU A 141 14.16 8.21 -11.23
C LEU A 141 12.91 7.56 -11.82
N PRO A 142 12.95 7.05 -13.06
CA PRO A 142 11.83 6.30 -13.62
C PRO A 142 11.47 5.11 -12.75
N LEU A 143 10.16 4.85 -12.56
CA LEU A 143 9.72 3.70 -11.76
C LEU A 143 10.08 2.36 -12.45
N ASP A 144 10.18 2.36 -13.78
CA ASP A 144 10.66 1.24 -14.58
C ASP A 144 12.16 0.97 -14.30
N GLY A 145 12.43 -0.03 -13.46
CA GLY A 145 13.78 -0.36 -12.97
C GLY A 145 13.81 -0.73 -11.50
N PHE A 146 12.78 -0.34 -10.74
CA PHE A 146 12.61 -0.71 -9.33
C PHE A 146 11.72 -1.96 -9.23
N ARG A 147 12.29 -3.13 -9.53
CA ARG A 147 11.59 -4.41 -9.34
C ARG A 147 11.76 -4.91 -7.91
N VAL A 148 10.68 -4.88 -7.15
CA VAL A 148 10.58 -5.58 -5.86
C VAL A 148 9.90 -6.92 -6.15
N HIS A 149 10.63 -8.03 -6.01
CA HIS A 149 10.00 -9.34 -6.10
C HIS A 149 9.15 -9.54 -4.84
N PHE A 150 7.85 -9.75 -5.01
CA PHE A 150 6.91 -10.15 -3.95
C PHE A 150 6.70 -11.67 -3.98
#